data_AF-Q5H2W4-F1
#
_entry.id   AF-Q5H2W4-F1
#
_cell.length_a   1.000
_cell.length_b   1.000
_cell.length_c   1.000
_cell.angle_alpha   90.00
_cell.angle_beta   90.00
_cell.angle_gamma   90.00
#
_symmetry.space_group_name_H-M   'P 1'
#
loop_
_entity.id
_entity.type
_entity.pdbx_description
1 polymer ?
#
loop_
_entity_poly.entity_id
_entity_poly.type
_entity_poly.pdbx_seq_one_letter_code
_entity_poly.pdbx_strand_id
1 'polypeptide(L)'
;MRSFTDTRTARRTLARSIGLLTQSPQQGQAPPAQLLLTRVWHAGINNLPVDVRAAVQSQLGAAPAWPDASAVAARSTWAQAEAVGYGNAFEAVDRQQPWRPVLADGTGARLHPRPTAPGSQSAIVVGADGSTDGSQEVHADALGRIRVRFHFQHAASAPAAQDSTWLRVAQRYAGPGVGSQFLPRIGQEVLVGFLEGDIDRPVVLGALYNGKGEAGVPATPGGSSAEADTGLYAQAGDGRPSAQGNLAGGHAPAWHGAGGGADNHRNATALWGVQSKEWGGAGHSRLVFDDSDQQLRLQLATTQAATQLNLGHLIHQADNYRGSFRGEGFELRTDAWGAVRASSGLWLSSYGRSGGPAGEATQPSALLSQLQTLGKTFSQAAGTHQTVKLAAHEGVGQANHSQLIAEQAPLPALLTSVKTTVPGTAYADAKGAAAERRASPGDDRVPHTGDALLGLAAPAGIGVVAGQGLSWSVGETLTLASGAGSEAAIAGDARLHSGQAIGVLAAAVDGRQTQANSLSLVSGEGALDVQAQSDDVRVQSKEGLKLISANADVALAAGKTLHLAVAGGASVTIEGGNITVACPGTITVHASKKSFVGPTTLNRSFVAWPQSNLNAPCMMQAAATNSAFVRVD
;
A
#
# COMPACT_ATOMS: atom_id res chain seq x y z
N MET A 1 -62.82 36.56 13.41
CA MET A 1 -63.80 35.46 13.58
C MET A 1 -65.11 36.11 14.02
N ARG A 2 -66.25 35.86 13.35
CA ARG A 2 -67.55 36.39 13.82
C ARG A 2 -68.06 35.44 14.91
N SER A 3 -67.74 35.73 16.17
CA SER A 3 -68.31 35.03 17.31
C SER A 3 -69.67 35.64 17.64
N PHE A 4 -70.66 34.78 17.90
CA PHE A 4 -71.98 35.22 18.36
C PHE A 4 -72.06 35.00 19.86
N THR A 5 -72.46 36.05 20.57
CA THR A 5 -72.73 36.02 22.01
C THR A 5 -74.20 36.33 22.23
N ASP A 6 -74.91 35.44 22.92
CA ASP A 6 -76.33 35.62 23.23
C ASP A 6 -76.63 35.11 24.65
N THR A 7 -77.64 35.69 25.32
CA THR A 7 -78.03 35.39 26.70
C THR A 7 -79.47 34.87 26.73
N ARG A 8 -79.71 33.72 27.39
CA ARG A 8 -81.00 33.02 27.42
C ARG A 8 -81.29 32.40 28.79
N THR A 9 -82.45 31.75 28.91
CA THR A 9 -82.93 31.01 30.09
C THR A 9 -83.01 29.50 29.86
N ALA A 10 -82.49 29.00 28.73
CA ALA A 10 -82.58 27.60 28.35
C ALA A 10 -81.62 26.73 29.19
N ARG A 11 -82.16 25.69 29.85
CA ARG A 11 -81.41 24.85 30.80
C ARG A 11 -80.63 23.68 30.17
N ARG A 12 -80.80 23.41 28.86
CA ARG A 12 -80.16 22.29 28.13
C ARG A 12 -79.04 22.71 27.17
N THR A 13 -78.55 23.93 27.27
CA THR A 13 -77.47 24.42 26.39
C THR A 13 -76.12 23.89 26.89
N LEU A 14 -75.43 23.08 26.08
CA LEU A 14 -74.11 22.53 26.42
C LEU A 14 -73.06 22.97 25.39
N ALA A 15 -71.82 23.16 25.82
CA ALA A 15 -70.71 23.33 24.89
C ALA A 15 -70.59 22.09 23.98
N ARG A 16 -70.20 22.30 22.72
CA ARG A 16 -70.12 21.29 21.64
C ARG A 16 -71.47 20.76 21.12
N SER A 17 -72.59 21.33 21.55
CA SER A 17 -73.90 21.03 20.95
C SER A 17 -74.21 21.92 19.74
N ILE A 18 -75.10 21.44 18.86
CA ILE A 18 -75.58 22.19 17.69
C ILE A 18 -76.91 22.85 18.04
N GLY A 19 -76.97 24.17 17.90
CA GLY A 19 -78.18 24.96 18.13
C GLY A 19 -78.73 25.57 16.83
N LEU A 20 -80.05 25.73 16.76
CA LEU A 20 -80.73 26.47 15.69
C LEU A 20 -81.23 27.81 16.25
N LEU A 21 -80.96 28.92 15.57
CA LEU A 21 -81.42 30.24 15.99
C LEU A 21 -82.63 30.65 15.13
N THR A 22 -83.83 30.61 15.70
CA THR A 22 -85.08 30.83 14.95
C THR A 22 -85.57 32.29 14.95
N GLN A 23 -85.03 33.15 15.83
CA GLN A 23 -85.33 34.59 15.91
C GLN A 23 -84.03 35.34 16.26
N SER A 24 -83.66 36.37 15.48
CA SER A 24 -82.43 37.16 15.67
C SER A 24 -82.74 38.61 16.03
N PRO A 25 -81.97 39.28 16.92
CA PRO A 25 -82.17 40.71 17.23
C PRO A 25 -81.45 41.67 16.27
N GLN A 26 -80.60 41.22 15.34
CA GLN A 26 -79.82 42.12 14.48
C GLN A 26 -80.56 42.52 13.20
N GLN A 27 -80.86 43.82 13.06
CA GLN A 27 -81.32 44.41 11.80
C GLN A 27 -80.22 44.30 10.73
N GLY A 28 -80.44 43.46 9.71
CA GLY A 28 -79.72 43.53 8.43
C GLY A 28 -78.96 42.28 7.96
N GLN A 29 -78.88 41.18 8.72
CA GLN A 29 -78.27 39.92 8.25
C GLN A 29 -79.02 38.67 8.73
N ALA A 30 -79.26 37.72 7.82
CA ALA A 30 -79.87 36.44 8.16
C ALA A 30 -78.92 35.64 9.08
N PRO A 31 -79.39 35.13 10.24
CA PRO A 31 -78.55 34.34 11.13
C PRO A 31 -78.14 33.01 10.48
N PRO A 32 -76.98 32.43 10.84
CA PRO A 32 -76.58 31.10 10.37
C PRO A 32 -77.62 30.04 10.72
N ALA A 33 -77.92 29.13 9.79
CA ALA A 33 -78.95 28.11 9.96
C ALA A 33 -78.64 27.11 11.09
N GLN A 34 -77.36 26.88 11.40
CA GLN A 34 -76.91 26.03 12.49
C GLN A 34 -75.63 26.61 13.12
N LEU A 35 -75.58 26.60 14.44
CA LEU A 35 -74.48 27.14 15.23
C LEU A 35 -73.85 26.03 16.07
N LEU A 36 -72.51 25.99 16.10
CA LEU A 36 -71.75 25.17 17.03
C LEU A 36 -71.42 26.00 18.27
N LEU A 37 -71.93 25.57 19.43
CA LEU A 37 -71.67 26.20 20.72
C LEU A 37 -70.24 25.88 21.17
N THR A 38 -69.35 26.86 21.23
CA THR A 38 -67.93 26.67 21.57
C THR A 38 -67.67 26.82 23.06
N ARG A 39 -68.44 27.68 23.73
CA ARG A 39 -68.38 27.91 25.17
C ARG A 39 -69.77 28.28 25.67
N VAL A 40 -70.13 27.80 26.85
CA VAL A 40 -71.40 28.14 27.51
C VAL A 40 -71.09 28.50 28.95
N TRP A 41 -71.60 29.64 29.40
CA TRP A 41 -71.60 30.05 30.78
C TRP A 41 -73.00 29.87 31.34
N HIS A 42 -73.07 29.34 32.56
CA HIS A 42 -74.30 29.18 33.30
C HIS A 42 -74.19 29.99 34.59
N ALA A 43 -75.19 30.80 34.88
CA ALA A 43 -75.37 31.44 36.18
C ALA A 43 -76.73 31.01 36.74
N GLY A 44 -76.73 30.48 37.95
CA GLY A 44 -77.94 30.13 38.68
C GLY A 44 -77.94 30.84 40.01
N ILE A 45 -79.06 31.48 40.36
CA ILE A 45 -79.26 32.06 41.68
C ILE A 45 -80.27 31.19 42.40
N ASN A 46 -79.80 30.58 43.49
CA ASN A 46 -80.64 29.74 44.31
C ASN A 46 -81.61 30.61 45.11
N ASN A 47 -82.90 30.33 45.02
CA ASN A 47 -83.97 31.05 45.72
C ASN A 47 -84.25 30.46 47.12
N LEU A 48 -83.19 30.11 47.86
CA LEU A 48 -83.32 29.56 49.21
C LEU A 48 -84.09 30.54 50.13
N PRO A 49 -84.94 30.02 51.02
CA PRO A 49 -85.57 30.81 52.09
C PRO A 49 -84.55 31.64 52.87
N VAL A 50 -84.96 32.82 53.34
CA VAL A 50 -84.05 33.85 53.92
C VAL A 50 -83.32 33.33 55.16
N ASP A 51 -84.02 32.53 55.98
CA ASP A 51 -83.52 31.80 57.14
C ASP A 51 -82.44 30.78 56.77
N VAL A 52 -82.62 30.02 55.67
CA VAL A 52 -81.62 29.07 55.18
C VAL A 52 -80.39 29.81 54.64
N ARG A 53 -80.57 30.93 53.92
CA ARG A 53 -79.45 31.75 53.42
C ARG A 53 -78.62 32.33 54.57
N ALA A 54 -79.26 32.84 55.61
CA ALA A 54 -78.59 33.39 56.78
C ALA A 54 -77.81 32.31 57.55
N ALA A 55 -78.40 31.13 57.74
CA ALA A 55 -77.74 30.00 58.38
C ALA A 55 -76.51 29.54 57.58
N VAL A 56 -76.63 29.38 56.26
CA VAL A 56 -75.52 29.01 55.37
C VAL A 56 -74.40 30.04 55.42
N GLN A 57 -74.72 31.35 55.38
CA GLN A 57 -73.72 32.41 55.44
C GLN A 57 -73.03 32.53 56.81
N SER A 58 -73.73 32.19 57.90
CA SER A 58 -73.13 32.14 59.25
C SER A 58 -72.16 30.97 59.42
N GLN A 59 -72.39 29.83 58.75
CA GLN A 59 -71.55 28.63 58.89
C GLN A 59 -70.42 28.57 57.86
N LEU A 60 -70.64 29.05 56.65
CA LEU A 60 -69.66 28.99 55.55
C LEU A 60 -68.98 30.34 55.27
N GLY A 61 -69.42 31.42 55.92
CA GLY A 61 -68.92 32.78 55.70
C GLY A 61 -69.58 33.49 54.51
N ALA A 62 -69.20 34.76 54.30
CA ALA A 62 -69.64 35.52 53.12
C ALA A 62 -69.09 34.87 51.85
N ALA A 63 -69.94 34.69 50.84
CA ALA A 63 -69.52 34.14 49.57
C ALA A 63 -68.41 35.03 48.95
N PRO A 64 -67.32 34.45 48.43
CA PRO A 64 -66.25 35.23 47.81
C PRO A 64 -66.79 36.04 46.63
N ALA A 65 -66.26 37.25 46.43
CA ALA A 65 -66.52 38.02 45.22
C ALA A 65 -65.99 37.22 44.01
N TRP A 66 -66.88 36.91 43.07
CA TRP A 66 -66.54 36.08 41.91
C TRP A 66 -65.63 36.84 40.93
N PRO A 67 -64.81 36.14 40.11
CA PRO A 67 -63.79 36.77 39.29
C PRO A 67 -64.39 37.81 38.33
N ASP A 68 -63.59 38.85 38.10
CA ASP A 68 -63.85 40.02 37.24
C ASP A 68 -64.80 39.70 36.08
N ALA A 69 -66.06 40.12 36.21
CA ALA A 69 -67.11 40.00 35.18
C ALA A 69 -66.83 40.95 34.00
N SER A 70 -65.57 41.11 33.59
CA SER A 70 -65.14 42.08 32.59
C SER A 70 -65.71 41.75 31.20
N ALA A 71 -65.96 40.47 30.91
CA ALA A 71 -66.62 40.02 29.68
C ALA A 71 -68.13 40.35 29.68
N VAL A 72 -68.59 41.04 28.63
CA VAL A 72 -69.99 41.48 28.44
C VAL A 72 -70.99 40.32 28.60
N ALA A 73 -70.65 39.13 28.10
CA ALA A 73 -71.47 37.91 28.22
C ALA A 73 -71.69 37.49 29.68
N ALA A 74 -70.68 37.61 30.54
CA ALA A 74 -70.79 37.24 31.94
C ALA A 74 -71.71 38.21 32.71
N ARG A 75 -71.62 39.52 32.43
CA ARG A 75 -72.48 40.53 33.08
C ARG A 75 -73.96 40.34 32.70
N SER A 76 -74.25 40.14 31.42
CA SER A 76 -75.64 39.93 30.96
C SER A 76 -76.21 38.62 31.50
N THR A 77 -75.40 37.56 31.61
CA THR A 77 -75.82 36.27 32.18
C THR A 77 -76.19 36.40 33.66
N TRP A 78 -75.43 37.16 34.43
CA TRP A 78 -75.71 37.40 35.86
C TRP A 78 -76.95 38.25 36.08
N ALA A 79 -77.11 39.37 35.35
CA ALA A 79 -78.31 40.20 35.43
C ALA A 79 -79.58 39.39 35.07
N GLN A 80 -79.48 38.48 34.10
CA GLN A 80 -80.57 37.57 33.76
C GLN A 80 -80.85 36.56 34.89
N ALA A 81 -79.81 35.99 35.51
CA ALA A 81 -79.97 35.07 36.63
C ALA A 81 -80.57 35.76 37.88
N GLU A 82 -80.27 37.04 38.12
CA GLU A 82 -80.91 37.87 39.16
C GLU A 82 -82.38 38.12 38.90
N ALA A 83 -82.77 38.35 37.64
CA ALA A 83 -84.16 38.61 37.30
C ALA A 83 -85.06 37.37 37.42
N VAL A 84 -84.57 36.17 37.05
CA VAL A 84 -85.43 34.97 36.87
C VAL A 84 -84.85 33.66 37.46
N GLY A 85 -83.82 33.75 38.30
CA GLY A 85 -83.21 32.63 39.03
C GLY A 85 -82.20 31.79 38.24
N TYR A 86 -82.14 31.95 36.93
CA TYR A 86 -81.14 31.30 36.08
C TYR A 86 -80.95 32.07 34.76
N GLY A 87 -79.70 32.20 34.33
CA GLY A 87 -79.32 32.73 33.04
C GLY A 87 -78.17 31.92 32.44
N ASN A 88 -78.11 31.84 31.12
CA ASN A 88 -76.94 31.33 30.43
C ASN A 88 -76.53 32.26 29.30
N ALA A 89 -75.24 32.38 29.03
CA ALA A 89 -74.74 32.92 27.78
C ALA A 89 -73.89 31.90 27.07
N PHE A 90 -73.74 32.06 25.77
CA PHE A 90 -72.89 31.18 24.97
C PHE A 90 -72.11 31.96 23.93
N GLU A 91 -70.94 31.43 23.60
CA GLU A 91 -70.23 31.73 22.36
C GLU A 91 -70.52 30.63 21.35
N ALA A 92 -70.81 31.03 20.11
CA ALA A 92 -70.98 30.09 19.02
C ALA A 92 -70.32 30.57 17.73
N VAL A 93 -70.01 29.59 16.88
CA VAL A 93 -69.51 29.79 15.51
C VAL A 93 -70.46 29.13 14.52
N ASP A 94 -70.45 29.58 13.27
CA ASP A 94 -71.20 28.95 12.19
C ASP A 94 -70.79 27.47 12.06
N ARG A 95 -71.77 26.55 12.02
CA ARG A 95 -71.55 25.11 11.88
C ARG A 95 -70.80 24.74 10.60
N GLN A 96 -70.94 25.55 9.53
CA GLN A 96 -70.20 25.35 8.29
C GLN A 96 -68.73 25.74 8.41
N GLN A 97 -68.35 26.52 9.43
CA GLN A 97 -66.97 26.90 9.68
C GLN A 97 -66.26 25.88 10.60
N PRO A 98 -65.14 25.27 10.18
CA PRO A 98 -64.39 24.36 11.04
C PRO A 98 -63.85 25.08 12.28
N TRP A 99 -64.22 24.59 13.47
CA TRP A 99 -63.70 25.10 14.74
C TRP A 99 -62.32 24.51 15.07
N ARG A 100 -61.45 25.30 15.68
CA ARG A 100 -60.12 24.91 16.22
C ARG A 100 -59.92 25.54 17.60
N PRO A 101 -59.24 24.86 18.55
CA PRO A 101 -58.87 25.47 19.82
C PRO A 101 -57.95 26.67 19.59
N VAL A 102 -58.17 27.75 20.33
CA VAL A 102 -57.34 28.97 20.31
C VAL A 102 -56.78 29.17 21.71
N LEU A 103 -55.51 29.59 21.81
CA LEU A 103 -54.90 30.04 23.07
C LEU A 103 -55.60 31.27 23.65
N ALA A 104 -55.41 31.52 24.94
CA ALA A 104 -55.96 32.69 25.64
C ALA A 104 -55.45 34.04 25.07
N ASP A 105 -54.33 34.04 24.35
CA ASP A 105 -53.74 35.21 23.68
C ASP A 105 -54.30 35.49 22.27
N GLY A 106 -55.24 34.67 21.78
CA GLY A 106 -55.91 34.87 20.50
C GLY A 106 -55.07 34.52 19.26
N THR A 107 -53.87 33.95 19.42
CA THR A 107 -52.91 33.73 18.32
C THR A 107 -53.18 32.46 17.48
N GLY A 108 -54.03 31.55 17.97
CA GLY A 108 -54.34 30.29 17.27
C GLY A 108 -53.29 29.18 17.43
N ALA A 109 -52.27 29.36 18.27
CA ALA A 109 -51.34 28.29 18.62
C ALA A 109 -52.00 27.25 19.58
N ARG A 110 -51.36 26.08 19.75
CA ARG A 110 -51.90 24.97 20.57
C ARG A 110 -51.82 25.30 22.07
N LEU A 111 -52.84 24.90 22.83
CA LEU A 111 -52.94 25.04 24.30
C LEU A 111 -51.78 24.44 25.09
N HIS A 112 -51.05 23.50 24.48
CA HIS A 112 -49.82 22.93 25.02
C HIS A 112 -48.65 23.35 24.13
N PRO A 113 -47.59 23.97 24.68
CA PRO A 113 -46.37 24.18 23.93
C PRO A 113 -45.86 22.81 23.44
N ARG A 114 -45.31 22.77 22.22
CA ARG A 114 -44.68 21.54 21.72
C ARG A 114 -43.53 21.18 22.68
N PRO A 115 -43.37 19.89 23.06
CA PRO A 115 -42.18 19.47 23.77
C PRO A 115 -40.94 19.85 22.98
N THR A 116 -39.97 20.47 23.65
CA THR A 116 -38.69 20.85 23.05
C THR A 116 -37.56 20.05 23.67
N ALA A 117 -36.50 19.83 22.90
CA ALA A 117 -35.21 19.34 23.38
C ALA A 117 -34.26 20.54 23.52
N PRO A 118 -34.05 21.07 24.74
CA PRO A 118 -33.20 22.25 24.95
C PRO A 118 -31.71 21.97 24.70
N GLY A 119 -31.31 20.71 24.54
CA GLY A 119 -29.93 20.31 24.25
C GLY A 119 -29.84 18.94 23.59
N SER A 120 -28.62 18.59 23.18
CA SER A 120 -28.30 17.28 22.61
C SER A 120 -28.36 16.19 23.69
N GLN A 121 -28.64 14.96 23.28
CA GLN A 121 -28.67 13.79 24.15
C GLN A 121 -27.81 12.67 23.57
N SER A 122 -27.18 11.86 24.41
CA SER A 122 -26.55 10.63 23.95
C SER A 122 -27.57 9.51 23.78
N ALA A 123 -27.24 8.57 22.90
CA ALA A 123 -28.03 7.37 22.61
C ALA A 123 -27.11 6.24 22.15
N ILE A 124 -27.58 4.99 22.26
CA ILE A 124 -26.84 3.80 21.81
C ILE A 124 -27.39 3.33 20.47
N VAL A 125 -26.52 3.01 19.52
CA VAL A 125 -26.92 2.48 18.21
C VAL A 125 -27.45 1.06 18.35
N VAL A 126 -28.58 0.75 17.69
CA VAL A 126 -29.27 -0.55 17.82
C VAL A 126 -29.39 -1.32 16.51
N GLY A 127 -29.40 -2.64 16.61
CA GLY A 127 -29.66 -3.57 15.50
C GLY A 127 -31.11 -3.57 15.00
N ALA A 128 -31.39 -4.37 13.97
CA ALA A 128 -32.74 -4.53 13.43
C ALA A 128 -33.72 -5.14 14.44
N ASP A 129 -33.20 -5.96 15.33
CA ASP A 129 -33.85 -6.62 16.46
C ASP A 129 -33.74 -5.80 17.77
N GLY A 130 -33.28 -4.55 17.71
CA GLY A 130 -33.08 -3.71 18.89
C GLY A 130 -31.91 -4.17 19.78
N SER A 131 -31.07 -5.11 19.32
CA SER A 131 -29.92 -5.54 20.10
C SER A 131 -28.85 -4.45 20.17
N THR A 132 -28.05 -4.50 21.23
CA THR A 132 -26.85 -3.67 21.43
C THR A 132 -25.60 -4.53 21.64
N ASP A 133 -25.74 -5.85 21.47
CA ASP A 133 -24.74 -6.88 21.76
C ASP A 133 -23.81 -7.18 20.58
N GLY A 134 -24.00 -6.50 19.44
CA GLY A 134 -23.11 -6.58 18.28
C GLY A 134 -23.26 -7.87 17.45
N SER A 135 -24.36 -8.62 17.59
CA SER A 135 -24.67 -9.79 16.75
C SER A 135 -24.69 -9.44 15.25
N GLN A 136 -25.08 -8.21 14.93
CA GLN A 136 -24.85 -7.53 13.66
C GLN A 136 -23.91 -6.34 13.91
N GLU A 137 -23.06 -6.00 12.94
CA GLU A 137 -22.08 -4.92 13.12
C GLU A 137 -22.65 -3.53 12.82
N VAL A 138 -23.46 -3.40 11.77
CA VAL A 138 -24.10 -2.14 11.36
C VAL A 138 -25.51 -2.42 10.90
N HIS A 139 -26.45 -1.57 11.32
CA HIS A 139 -27.81 -1.54 10.82
C HIS A 139 -28.13 -0.14 10.30
N ALA A 140 -28.02 0.01 8.99
CA ALA A 140 -28.24 1.28 8.29
C ALA A 140 -29.08 1.08 7.02
N ASP A 141 -29.80 2.11 6.61
CA ASP A 141 -30.57 2.10 5.35
C ASP A 141 -29.76 2.63 4.15
N ALA A 142 -30.40 2.71 2.96
CA ALA A 142 -29.77 3.17 1.72
C ALA A 142 -29.24 4.61 1.78
N LEU A 143 -29.67 5.42 2.76
CA LEU A 143 -29.20 6.79 2.97
C LEU A 143 -28.12 6.88 4.07
N GLY A 144 -27.69 5.74 4.62
CA GLY A 144 -26.75 5.69 5.74
C GLY A 144 -27.36 6.19 7.06
N ARG A 145 -28.69 6.15 7.20
CA ARG A 145 -29.36 6.46 8.47
C ARG A 145 -29.28 5.26 9.40
N ILE A 146 -29.21 5.52 10.70
CA ILE A 146 -29.15 4.48 11.74
C ILE A 146 -30.35 4.56 12.67
N ARG A 147 -30.54 3.54 13.49
CA ARG A 147 -31.49 3.57 14.62
C ARG A 147 -30.73 3.61 15.94
N VAL A 148 -31.33 4.26 16.93
CA VAL A 148 -30.73 4.44 18.26
C VAL A 148 -31.77 4.16 19.34
N ARG A 149 -31.28 3.85 20.55
CA ARG A 149 -32.06 3.81 21.78
C ARG A 149 -31.55 4.89 22.72
N PHE A 150 -32.42 5.81 23.08
CA PHE A 150 -32.11 6.82 24.10
C PHE A 150 -32.11 6.21 25.49
N HIS A 151 -31.33 6.77 26.40
CA HIS A 151 -31.18 6.23 27.76
C HIS A 151 -32.47 6.24 28.59
N PHE A 152 -33.44 7.11 28.27
CA PHE A 152 -34.75 7.15 28.92
C PHE A 152 -35.74 6.09 28.37
N GLN A 153 -35.40 5.38 27.30
CA GLN A 153 -36.22 4.32 26.74
C GLN A 153 -35.90 2.99 27.44
N HIS A 154 -36.92 2.41 28.08
CA HIS A 154 -36.78 1.12 28.76
C HIS A 154 -36.85 -0.04 27.77
N ALA A 155 -35.85 -0.92 27.78
CA ALA A 155 -35.76 -2.09 26.89
C ALA A 155 -36.95 -3.07 27.03
N ALA A 156 -37.70 -3.03 28.14
CA ALA A 156 -38.82 -3.91 28.42
C ALA A 156 -40.17 -3.42 27.84
N SER A 157 -40.25 -2.20 27.31
CA SER A 157 -41.53 -1.54 26.99
C SER A 157 -41.93 -1.58 25.51
N ALA A 158 -41.08 -2.07 24.60
CA ALA A 158 -41.37 -2.06 23.18
C ALA A 158 -40.79 -3.30 22.46
N PRO A 159 -41.50 -3.87 21.46
CA PRO A 159 -40.87 -4.80 20.55
C PRO A 159 -39.74 -4.09 19.79
N ALA A 160 -38.53 -4.66 19.87
CA ALA A 160 -37.30 -4.48 19.08
C ALA A 160 -37.31 -3.49 17.88
N ALA A 161 -38.35 -3.52 17.05
CA ALA A 161 -38.47 -2.76 15.82
C ALA A 161 -38.85 -1.27 15.97
N GLN A 162 -39.01 -0.74 17.20
CA GLN A 162 -39.58 0.60 17.45
C GLN A 162 -38.76 1.54 18.36
N ASP A 163 -37.46 1.28 18.62
CA ASP A 163 -36.65 2.16 19.49
C ASP A 163 -36.57 3.62 18.98
N SER A 164 -36.21 3.83 17.71
CA SER A 164 -36.26 5.16 17.08
C SER A 164 -36.68 5.09 15.61
N THR A 165 -37.00 6.25 15.03
CA THR A 165 -37.01 6.42 13.58
C THR A 165 -35.60 6.30 12.99
N TRP A 166 -35.48 6.37 11.67
CA TRP A 166 -34.19 6.45 10.98
C TRP A 166 -33.57 7.84 11.16
N LEU A 167 -32.44 7.92 11.86
CA LEU A 167 -31.70 9.14 12.12
C LEU A 167 -30.57 9.32 11.10
N ARG A 168 -30.48 10.51 10.51
CA ARG A 168 -29.33 10.88 9.66
C ARG A 168 -28.08 11.03 10.52
N VAL A 169 -26.94 10.63 9.96
CA VAL A 169 -25.62 10.75 10.59
C VAL A 169 -24.84 11.87 9.90
N ALA A 170 -24.43 12.87 10.67
CA ALA A 170 -23.56 13.93 10.20
C ALA A 170 -22.20 13.35 9.77
N GLN A 171 -21.75 13.70 8.57
CA GLN A 171 -20.46 13.30 8.02
C GLN A 171 -19.52 14.51 7.98
N ARG A 172 -18.20 14.26 8.12
CA ARG A 172 -17.19 15.35 8.07
C ARG A 172 -17.12 16.03 6.70
N TYR A 173 -17.33 15.25 5.64
CA TYR A 173 -17.41 15.73 4.26
C TYR A 173 -18.44 14.91 3.49
N ALA A 174 -19.42 15.56 2.86
CA ALA A 174 -20.44 14.92 2.04
C ALA A 174 -20.82 15.83 0.88
N GLY A 175 -20.85 15.28 -0.34
CA GLY A 175 -21.26 15.97 -1.55
C GLY A 175 -21.69 14.99 -2.65
N PRO A 176 -22.16 15.48 -3.81
CA PRO A 176 -22.52 14.61 -4.92
C PRO A 176 -21.31 13.81 -5.44
N GLY A 177 -21.31 12.48 -5.25
CA GLY A 177 -20.25 11.57 -5.72
C GLY A 177 -18.96 11.59 -4.91
N VAL A 178 -18.90 12.32 -3.78
CA VAL A 178 -17.70 12.49 -2.95
C VAL A 178 -18.06 12.56 -1.47
N GLY A 179 -17.17 12.13 -0.58
CA GLY A 179 -17.39 12.28 0.86
C GLY A 179 -16.51 11.40 1.72
N SER A 180 -16.74 11.48 3.02
CA SER A 180 -16.22 10.59 4.05
C SER A 180 -17.42 9.98 4.77
N GLN A 181 -17.46 8.66 4.91
CA GLN A 181 -18.57 7.97 5.57
C GLN A 181 -18.05 7.19 6.76
N PHE A 182 -18.45 7.61 7.95
CA PHE A 182 -18.23 6.90 9.20
C PHE A 182 -19.61 6.58 9.79
N LEU A 183 -20.06 5.34 9.59
CA LEU A 183 -21.30 4.87 10.18
C LEU A 183 -21.01 4.30 11.57
N PRO A 184 -21.69 4.81 12.62
CA PRO A 184 -21.65 4.21 13.93
C PRO A 184 -22.12 2.75 13.88
N ARG A 185 -21.36 1.87 14.53
CA ARG A 185 -21.68 0.43 14.68
C ARG A 185 -22.68 0.22 15.81
N ILE A 186 -23.40 -0.90 15.77
CA ILE A 186 -24.33 -1.30 16.82
C ILE A 186 -23.57 -1.38 18.16
N GLY A 187 -24.18 -0.84 19.22
CA GLY A 187 -23.57 -0.74 20.55
C GLY A 187 -22.69 0.50 20.77
N GLN A 188 -22.32 1.24 19.72
CA GLN A 188 -21.60 2.52 19.89
C GLN A 188 -22.53 3.60 20.44
N GLU A 189 -21.95 4.52 21.21
CA GLU A 189 -22.65 5.69 21.72
C GLU A 189 -22.52 6.86 20.74
N VAL A 190 -23.64 7.55 20.51
CA VAL A 190 -23.73 8.68 19.59
C VAL A 190 -24.37 9.88 20.26
N LEU A 191 -23.96 11.07 19.86
CA LEU A 191 -24.58 12.32 20.26
C LEU A 191 -25.68 12.68 19.26
N VAL A 192 -26.91 12.86 19.74
CA VAL A 192 -28.08 13.21 18.94
C VAL A 192 -28.48 14.66 19.23
N GLY A 193 -28.51 15.49 18.18
CA GLY A 193 -29.06 16.83 18.20
C GLY A 193 -30.48 16.85 17.64
N PHE A 194 -31.25 17.87 18.00
CA PHE A 194 -32.64 18.05 17.58
C PHE A 194 -32.76 19.36 16.79
N LEU A 195 -33.14 19.28 15.51
CA LEU A 195 -33.21 20.46 14.64
C LEU A 195 -34.26 21.44 15.18
N GLU A 196 -33.85 22.69 15.43
CA GLU A 196 -34.70 23.74 16.03
C GLU A 196 -35.24 23.36 17.43
N GLY A 197 -34.60 22.41 18.11
CA GLY A 197 -35.08 21.87 19.39
C GLY A 197 -36.35 21.02 19.27
N ASP A 198 -36.74 20.61 18.05
CA ASP A 198 -37.90 19.76 17.80
C ASP A 198 -37.54 18.29 18.06
N ILE A 199 -38.21 17.68 19.05
CA ILE A 199 -38.00 16.27 19.45
C ILE A 199 -38.26 15.29 18.30
N ASP A 200 -39.08 15.68 17.31
CA ASP A 200 -39.44 14.84 16.17
C ASP A 200 -38.41 14.93 15.02
N ARG A 201 -37.38 15.78 15.14
CA ARG A 201 -36.35 15.99 14.11
C ARG A 201 -34.93 15.69 14.62
N PRO A 202 -34.65 14.45 15.08
CA PRO A 202 -33.33 14.07 15.55
C PRO A 202 -32.32 13.88 14.40
N VAL A 203 -31.06 14.22 14.67
CA VAL A 203 -29.90 13.97 13.81
C VAL A 203 -28.70 13.57 14.66
N VAL A 204 -27.98 12.53 14.26
CA VAL A 204 -26.73 12.13 14.89
C VAL A 204 -25.64 13.11 14.49
N LEU A 205 -25.00 13.75 15.48
CA LEU A 205 -23.94 14.73 15.30
C LEU A 205 -22.55 14.08 15.25
N GLY A 206 -22.37 12.95 15.93
CA GLY A 206 -21.10 12.22 16.00
C GLY A 206 -21.15 11.05 16.98
N ALA A 207 -20.08 10.26 17.01
CA ALA A 207 -19.90 9.17 17.97
C ALA A 207 -19.07 9.64 19.18
N LEU A 208 -19.34 9.05 20.34
CA LEU A 208 -18.66 9.35 21.60
C LEU A 208 -17.94 8.10 22.12
N TYR A 209 -16.73 8.29 22.66
CA TYR A 209 -16.10 7.28 23.50
C TYR A 209 -16.75 7.34 24.89
N ASN A 210 -17.09 6.19 25.45
CA ASN A 210 -17.82 6.10 26.72
C ASN A 210 -17.10 5.28 27.79
N GLY A 211 -15.81 4.99 27.57
CA GLY A 211 -14.97 4.28 28.52
C GLY A 211 -15.38 2.84 28.82
N LYS A 212 -16.39 2.28 28.12
CA LYS A 212 -16.88 0.93 28.40
C LYS A 212 -15.84 -0.12 28.06
N GLY A 213 -15.16 -0.57 29.12
CA GLY A 213 -14.09 -1.55 29.12
C GLY A 213 -12.73 -0.95 29.50
N GLU A 214 -12.52 0.37 29.40
CA GLU A 214 -11.20 0.98 29.57
C GLU A 214 -10.69 0.72 30.98
N ALA A 215 -9.43 0.32 31.12
CA ALA A 215 -8.83 0.18 32.44
C ALA A 215 -8.66 1.57 33.08
N GLY A 216 -8.69 1.66 34.41
CA GLY A 216 -8.49 2.91 35.13
C GLY A 216 -9.71 3.85 35.14
N VAL A 217 -10.80 3.55 34.41
CA VAL A 217 -12.07 4.26 34.58
C VAL A 217 -13.01 3.39 35.43
N PRO A 218 -13.18 3.70 36.73
CA PRO A 218 -14.14 2.98 37.56
C PRO A 218 -15.55 3.14 36.98
N ALA A 219 -16.28 2.03 36.84
CA ALA A 219 -17.71 2.12 36.54
C ALA A 219 -18.39 2.83 37.71
N THR A 220 -18.87 4.06 37.48
CA THR A 220 -19.69 4.79 38.46
C THR A 220 -21.15 4.77 38.01
N PRO A 221 -21.91 3.69 38.24
CA PRO A 221 -23.37 3.83 38.26
C PRO A 221 -23.68 4.85 39.34
N GLY A 222 -24.39 5.93 38.97
CA GLY A 222 -24.51 7.16 39.76
C GLY A 222 -24.56 6.94 41.28
N GLY A 223 -23.53 7.40 41.99
CA GLY A 223 -23.45 7.40 43.45
C GLY A 223 -22.41 6.47 44.10
N SER A 224 -21.71 5.62 43.34
CA SER A 224 -20.67 4.72 43.91
C SER A 224 -19.26 5.13 43.45
N SER A 225 -18.33 5.37 44.39
CA SER A 225 -16.90 5.54 44.08
C SER A 225 -16.21 4.18 43.99
N ALA A 226 -15.56 3.89 42.87
CA ALA A 226 -14.63 2.77 42.74
C ALA A 226 -13.23 3.31 42.40
N GLU A 227 -12.18 2.58 42.77
CA GLU A 227 -10.81 2.96 42.46
C GLU A 227 -10.44 2.64 41.00
N ALA A 228 -9.56 3.46 40.43
CA ALA A 228 -9.03 3.28 39.08
C ALA A 228 -7.99 2.13 39.08
N ASP A 229 -8.26 1.05 38.32
CA ASP A 229 -7.30 -0.05 38.13
C ASP A 229 -6.62 0.03 36.75
N THR A 230 -5.34 0.42 36.72
CA THR A 230 -4.51 0.47 35.50
C THR A 230 -3.72 -0.82 35.25
N GLY A 231 -3.88 -1.88 36.05
CA GLY A 231 -3.10 -3.11 35.95
C GLY A 231 -3.26 -3.86 34.62
N LEU A 232 -4.36 -3.62 33.91
CA LEU A 232 -4.58 -4.10 32.54
C LEU A 232 -3.66 -3.40 31.52
N TYR A 233 -3.36 -2.11 31.68
CA TYR A 233 -2.46 -1.37 30.77
C TYR A 233 -1.01 -1.82 30.88
N ALA A 234 -0.57 -2.23 32.07
CA ALA A 234 0.78 -2.76 32.31
C ALA A 234 1.06 -4.09 31.58
N GLN A 235 0.03 -4.77 31.04
CA GLN A 235 0.19 -6.03 30.29
C GLN A 235 0.55 -5.80 28.82
N ALA A 236 0.42 -4.57 28.33
CA ALA A 236 0.75 -4.21 26.96
C ALA A 236 2.26 -4.33 26.70
N GLY A 237 2.64 -4.64 25.46
CA GLY A 237 4.03 -4.76 25.08
C GLY A 237 4.24 -4.66 23.58
N ASP A 238 5.49 -4.75 23.13
CA ASP A 238 5.87 -4.49 21.73
C ASP A 238 5.13 -5.36 20.70
N GLY A 239 4.68 -6.56 21.08
CA GLY A 239 3.86 -7.46 20.26
C GLY A 239 2.56 -7.89 20.93
N ARG A 240 2.19 -7.28 22.07
CA ARG A 240 0.99 -7.64 22.83
C ARG A 240 0.06 -6.43 22.85
N PRO A 241 -1.16 -6.54 22.29
CA PRO A 241 -2.11 -5.42 22.29
C PRO A 241 -2.34 -4.96 23.74
N SER A 242 -2.72 -3.70 23.88
CA SER A 242 -3.22 -3.25 25.18
C SER A 242 -4.38 -4.14 25.61
N ALA A 243 -4.44 -4.46 26.89
CA ALA A 243 -5.53 -5.27 27.42
C ALA A 243 -6.86 -4.67 26.95
N GLN A 244 -7.67 -5.51 26.29
CA GLN A 244 -8.84 -5.08 25.52
C GLN A 244 -9.93 -4.55 26.44
N GLY A 245 -9.74 -3.31 26.84
CA GLY A 245 -10.70 -2.54 27.58
C GLY A 245 -11.78 -1.93 26.68
N ASN A 246 -12.23 -2.62 25.65
CA ASN A 246 -13.39 -2.13 24.91
C ASN A 246 -14.32 -3.30 24.64
N LEU A 247 -15.29 -3.48 25.55
CA LEU A 247 -16.28 -4.55 25.45
C LEU A 247 -17.32 -4.28 24.35
N ALA A 248 -17.28 -3.12 23.66
CA ALA A 248 -18.08 -2.85 22.47
C ALA A 248 -17.47 -3.45 21.18
N GLY A 249 -16.51 -4.36 21.32
CA GLY A 249 -16.03 -5.22 20.24
C GLY A 249 -15.22 -4.46 19.19
N GLY A 250 -13.99 -4.08 19.52
CA GLY A 250 -13.04 -3.54 18.54
C GLY A 250 -11.75 -3.03 19.19
N HIS A 251 -10.65 -3.14 18.44
CA HIS A 251 -9.31 -2.67 18.78
C HIS A 251 -9.32 -1.27 19.40
N ALA A 252 -8.53 -1.07 20.45
CA ALA A 252 -8.48 0.21 21.16
C ALA A 252 -8.16 1.35 20.18
N PRO A 253 -8.85 2.51 20.26
CA PRO A 253 -8.55 3.65 19.41
C PRO A 253 -7.09 4.07 19.57
N ALA A 254 -6.49 4.64 18.51
CA ALA A 254 -5.08 5.06 18.53
C ALA A 254 -4.74 6.03 19.69
N TRP A 255 -5.74 6.76 20.19
CA TRP A 255 -5.65 7.64 21.35
C TRP A 255 -6.28 6.99 22.59
N HIS A 256 -5.68 7.14 23.78
CA HIS A 256 -6.34 6.85 25.07
C HIS A 256 -6.02 7.94 26.11
N GLY A 257 -6.88 8.05 27.13
CA GLY A 257 -6.78 9.03 28.21
C GLY A 257 -5.86 8.65 29.38
N ALA A 258 -5.39 7.39 29.47
CA ALA A 258 -4.58 6.90 30.61
C ALA A 258 -3.14 7.45 30.74
N GLY A 259 -2.73 8.43 29.92
CA GLY A 259 -1.50 9.21 30.15
C GLY A 259 -0.16 8.53 29.86
N GLY A 260 0.90 9.33 29.91
CA GLY A 260 2.29 8.89 29.70
C GLY A 260 2.87 8.12 30.90
N GLY A 261 3.91 7.32 30.66
CA GLY A 261 4.58 6.50 31.70
C GLY A 261 4.73 5.04 31.31
N ALA A 262 5.69 4.35 31.93
CA ALA A 262 6.04 2.95 31.62
C ALA A 262 4.98 1.94 32.10
N ASP A 263 4.29 2.24 33.20
CA ASP A 263 3.20 1.40 33.74
C ASP A 263 1.85 1.65 33.01
N ASN A 264 1.83 2.63 32.11
CA ASN A 264 0.72 2.93 31.20
C ASN A 264 1.14 2.54 29.78
N HIS A 265 0.46 3.08 28.77
CA HIS A 265 0.77 2.81 27.37
C HIS A 265 1.88 3.66 26.77
N ARG A 266 2.62 4.42 27.59
CA ARG A 266 3.72 5.31 27.17
C ARG A 266 3.32 6.34 26.12
N ASN A 267 2.04 6.68 26.06
CA ASN A 267 1.46 7.62 25.12
C ASN A 267 0.85 8.79 25.90
N ALA A 268 1.58 9.91 25.96
CA ALA A 268 1.11 11.14 26.60
C ALA A 268 0.10 11.89 25.72
N THR A 269 -0.91 11.17 25.20
CA THR A 269 -1.92 11.65 24.23
C THR A 269 -1.35 12.17 22.90
N ALA A 270 -0.13 11.78 22.57
CA ALA A 270 0.56 12.18 21.35
C ALA A 270 0.15 11.34 20.12
N LEU A 271 -0.40 10.13 20.34
CA LEU A 271 -0.94 9.32 19.25
C LEU A 271 -2.37 9.74 18.91
N TRP A 272 -2.64 9.94 17.63
CA TRP A 272 -3.99 10.15 17.10
C TRP A 272 -4.13 9.55 15.70
N GLY A 273 -5.35 9.31 15.24
CA GLY A 273 -5.56 8.71 13.93
C GLY A 273 -6.92 8.05 13.75
N VAL A 274 -7.01 7.21 12.73
CA VAL A 274 -8.19 6.43 12.39
C VAL A 274 -7.83 4.95 12.41
N GLN A 275 -8.64 4.14 13.08
CA GLN A 275 -8.53 2.69 13.06
C GLN A 275 -9.89 2.08 12.77
N SER A 276 -9.94 1.20 11.77
CA SER A 276 -11.13 0.45 11.41
C SER A 276 -11.21 -0.86 12.20
N LYS A 277 -12.24 -1.64 11.91
CA LYS A 277 -12.36 -3.04 12.33
C LYS A 277 -12.84 -3.84 11.13
N GLU A 278 -12.24 -5.00 10.90
CA GLU A 278 -12.68 -5.97 9.90
C GLU A 278 -14.15 -6.35 10.12
N TRP A 279 -14.86 -6.64 9.03
CA TRP A 279 -16.26 -7.01 9.09
C TRP A 279 -16.44 -8.46 9.52
N GLY A 280 -17.05 -8.70 10.68
CA GLY A 280 -17.27 -10.03 11.25
C GLY A 280 -15.99 -10.72 11.75
N GLY A 281 -14.85 -10.04 11.67
CA GLY A 281 -13.53 -10.54 12.05
C GLY A 281 -12.87 -9.70 13.14
N ALA A 282 -11.59 -9.96 13.34
CA ALA A 282 -10.76 -9.31 14.35
C ALA A 282 -9.59 -8.53 13.74
N GLY A 283 -9.51 -8.36 12.42
CA GLY A 283 -8.51 -7.50 11.79
C GLY A 283 -8.84 -5.99 11.88
N HIS A 284 -7.90 -5.16 11.42
CA HIS A 284 -8.12 -3.72 11.25
C HIS A 284 -7.19 -3.12 10.19
N SER A 285 -7.53 -1.92 9.73
CA SER A 285 -6.64 -1.01 9.03
C SER A 285 -6.53 0.29 9.82
N ARG A 286 -5.35 0.90 9.84
CA ARG A 286 -5.10 2.11 10.62
C ARG A 286 -4.22 3.12 9.90
N LEU A 287 -4.48 4.39 10.20
CA LEU A 287 -3.63 5.53 9.92
C LEU A 287 -3.37 6.22 11.27
N VAL A 288 -2.11 6.24 11.73
CA VAL A 288 -1.73 6.78 13.04
C VAL A 288 -0.62 7.81 12.87
N PHE A 289 -0.81 8.94 13.53
CA PHE A 289 0.15 10.02 13.72
C PHE A 289 0.67 9.95 15.16
N ASP A 290 1.97 10.09 15.34
CA ASP A 290 2.62 10.26 16.64
C ASP A 290 3.27 11.64 16.65
N ASP A 291 2.72 12.56 17.45
CA ASP A 291 3.22 13.92 17.62
C ASP A 291 4.12 14.05 18.86
N SER A 292 4.70 12.94 19.33
CA SER A 292 5.66 12.96 20.43
C SER A 292 6.88 13.83 20.07
N ASP A 293 7.33 14.63 21.02
CA ASP A 293 8.44 15.57 20.83
C ASP A 293 9.68 14.87 20.24
N GLN A 294 10.18 15.39 19.11
CA GLN A 294 11.33 14.86 18.36
C GLN A 294 11.19 13.38 17.92
N GLN A 295 9.98 12.85 17.94
CA GLN A 295 9.67 11.44 17.63
C GLN A 295 8.48 11.35 16.68
N LEU A 296 8.39 12.31 15.75
CA LEU A 296 7.31 12.37 14.77
C LEU A 296 7.27 11.09 13.94
N ARG A 297 6.08 10.49 13.86
CA ARG A 297 5.86 9.28 13.07
C ARG A 297 4.49 9.29 12.40
N LEU A 298 4.47 8.73 11.19
CA LEU A 298 3.25 8.38 10.47
C LEU A 298 3.26 6.87 10.18
N GLN A 299 2.14 6.20 10.46
CA GLN A 299 1.95 4.80 10.09
C GLN A 299 0.64 4.62 9.33
N LEU A 300 0.73 3.96 8.17
CA LEU A 300 -0.40 3.36 7.47
C LEU A 300 -0.23 1.84 7.50
N ALA A 301 -1.14 1.12 8.15
CA ALA A 301 -0.99 -0.32 8.36
C ALA A 301 -2.32 -1.08 8.26
N THR A 302 -2.23 -2.38 7.96
CA THR A 302 -3.32 -3.33 8.10
C THR A 302 -2.83 -4.61 8.77
N THR A 303 -3.69 -5.25 9.55
CA THR A 303 -3.40 -6.58 10.12
C THR A 303 -3.23 -7.63 9.04
N GLN A 304 -3.78 -7.42 7.83
CA GLN A 304 -3.64 -8.37 6.73
C GLN A 304 -2.16 -8.46 6.28
N ALA A 305 -1.57 -9.65 6.48
CA ALA A 305 -0.16 -9.92 6.25
C ALA A 305 0.80 -8.93 6.95
N ALA A 306 0.38 -8.36 8.08
CA ALA A 306 1.14 -7.35 8.83
C ALA A 306 1.71 -6.23 7.93
N THR A 307 0.93 -5.80 6.94
CA THR A 307 1.37 -4.89 5.88
C THR A 307 1.37 -3.46 6.40
N GLN A 308 2.51 -2.76 6.29
CA GLN A 308 2.67 -1.42 6.81
C GLN A 308 3.62 -0.54 6.00
N LEU A 309 3.29 0.75 5.93
CA LEU A 309 4.18 1.86 5.62
C LEU A 309 4.38 2.69 6.88
N ASN A 310 5.61 2.79 7.35
CA ASN A 310 5.99 3.62 8.49
C ASN A 310 6.97 4.70 8.04
N LEU A 311 6.81 5.92 8.54
CA LEU A 311 7.66 7.08 8.26
C LEU A 311 8.08 7.76 9.57
N GLY A 312 9.31 8.25 9.64
CA GLY A 312 9.84 9.01 10.78
C GLY A 312 10.45 8.11 11.86
N HIS A 313 10.05 8.34 13.12
CA HIS A 313 10.56 7.63 14.29
C HIS A 313 9.87 6.27 14.49
N LEU A 314 10.45 5.20 13.94
CA LEU A 314 9.83 3.88 13.90
C LEU A 314 9.84 3.24 15.30
N ILE A 315 8.67 2.78 15.74
CA ILE A 315 8.48 2.09 17.03
C ILE A 315 7.69 0.80 16.85
N HIS A 316 7.79 -0.10 17.82
CA HIS A 316 6.79 -1.14 18.03
C HIS A 316 5.47 -0.48 18.46
N GLN A 317 4.34 -0.94 17.92
CA GLN A 317 3.03 -0.45 18.31
C GLN A 317 2.00 -1.57 18.24
N ALA A 318 1.48 -1.94 19.40
CA ALA A 318 0.37 -2.87 19.55
C ALA A 318 -0.86 -2.08 20.01
N ASP A 319 -1.86 -1.95 19.15
CA ASP A 319 -2.98 -1.01 19.31
C ASP A 319 -2.53 0.41 19.67
N ASN A 320 -2.84 0.88 20.86
CA ASN A 320 -2.51 2.21 21.37
C ASN A 320 -1.28 2.22 22.29
N TYR A 321 -0.63 1.07 22.51
CA TYR A 321 0.63 0.97 23.23
C TYR A 321 1.78 1.49 22.39
N ARG A 322 2.51 2.47 22.95
CA ARG A 322 3.72 3.05 22.37
C ARG A 322 4.94 2.25 22.81
N GLY A 323 5.42 1.36 21.95
CA GLY A 323 6.47 0.40 22.25
C GLY A 323 7.89 0.92 22.07
N SER A 324 8.84 -0.01 22.04
CA SER A 324 10.26 0.28 21.90
C SER A 324 10.64 0.80 20.51
N PHE A 325 11.75 1.54 20.45
CA PHE A 325 12.32 2.07 19.21
C PHE A 325 12.77 0.93 18.28
N ARG A 326 12.44 1.05 16.99
CA ARG A 326 12.77 0.09 15.92
C ARG A 326 13.74 0.63 14.89
N GLY A 327 13.83 1.95 14.74
CA GLY A 327 14.66 2.58 13.74
C GLY A 327 14.14 3.95 13.32
N GLU A 328 14.80 4.55 12.34
CA GLU A 328 14.45 5.87 11.81
C GLU A 328 14.39 5.80 10.28
N GLY A 329 13.54 6.63 9.67
CA GLY A 329 13.43 6.76 8.22
C GLY A 329 12.09 6.24 7.71
N PHE A 330 12.11 5.40 6.67
CA PHE A 330 10.89 4.77 6.16
C PHE A 330 11.02 3.25 6.16
N GLU A 331 9.91 2.56 6.45
CA GLU A 331 9.80 1.12 6.36
C GLU A 331 8.56 0.76 5.55
N LEU A 332 8.74 -0.01 4.48
CA LEU A 332 7.66 -0.73 3.80
C LEU A 332 7.83 -2.22 4.11
N ARG A 333 6.87 -2.80 4.85
CA ARG A 333 6.91 -4.19 5.32
C ARG A 333 5.62 -4.92 4.97
N THR A 334 5.74 -6.19 4.63
CA THR A 334 4.63 -7.15 4.54
C THR A 334 5.18 -8.56 4.73
N ASP A 335 4.38 -9.45 5.32
CA ASP A 335 4.67 -10.90 5.38
C ASP A 335 4.19 -11.63 4.10
N ALA A 336 3.57 -10.90 3.16
CA ALA A 336 3.14 -11.40 1.85
C ALA A 336 4.07 -10.88 0.73
N TRP A 337 3.58 -10.81 -0.50
CA TRP A 337 4.34 -10.29 -1.65
C TRP A 337 4.39 -8.76 -1.66
N GLY A 338 5.57 -8.22 -1.95
CA GLY A 338 5.78 -6.79 -2.22
C GLY A 338 6.14 -6.53 -3.68
N ALA A 339 5.66 -5.43 -4.24
CA ALA A 339 6.04 -4.98 -5.58
C ALA A 339 6.17 -3.45 -5.63
N VAL A 340 7.30 -2.96 -6.15
CA VAL A 340 7.49 -1.56 -6.53
C VAL A 340 7.58 -1.51 -8.05
N ARG A 341 6.63 -0.82 -8.70
CA ARG A 341 6.54 -0.74 -10.16
C ARG A 341 6.54 0.72 -10.59
N ALA A 342 7.52 1.07 -11.42
CA ALA A 342 7.63 2.41 -12.00
C ALA A 342 7.87 2.29 -13.51
N SER A 343 6.81 2.48 -14.31
CA SER A 343 6.86 2.33 -15.76
C SER A 343 7.74 3.35 -16.47
N SER A 344 8.12 4.42 -15.77
CA SER A 344 8.97 5.50 -16.27
C SER A 344 10.38 5.49 -15.67
N GLY A 345 10.74 4.42 -14.95
CA GLY A 345 12.04 4.28 -14.28
C GLY A 345 11.99 4.47 -12.76
N LEU A 346 13.02 3.99 -12.08
CA LEU A 346 13.19 4.02 -10.62
C LEU A 346 14.67 4.17 -10.24
N TRP A 347 14.97 5.10 -9.34
CA TRP A 347 16.29 5.19 -8.71
C TRP A 347 16.18 4.85 -7.22
N LEU A 348 16.98 3.89 -6.78
CA LEU A 348 17.20 3.60 -5.37
C LEU A 348 18.57 4.14 -4.99
N SER A 349 18.59 5.18 -4.17
CA SER A 349 19.80 5.95 -3.86
C SER A 349 19.95 6.18 -2.36
N SER A 350 21.18 6.05 -1.86
CA SER A 350 21.58 6.47 -0.50
C SER A 350 22.44 7.74 -0.50
N TYR A 351 22.50 8.46 -1.61
CA TYR A 351 23.07 9.81 -1.63
C TYR A 351 22.15 10.77 -0.89
N GLY A 352 22.70 11.55 0.05
CA GLY A 352 21.97 12.62 0.73
C GLY A 352 21.51 13.70 -0.25
N ARG A 353 20.30 14.21 -0.06
CA ARG A 353 19.69 15.23 -0.94
C ARG A 353 19.15 16.39 -0.11
N SER A 354 19.50 17.61 -0.47
CA SER A 354 18.95 18.84 0.11
C SER A 354 17.90 19.45 -0.83
N GLY A 355 16.77 18.75 -1.03
CA GLY A 355 15.62 19.30 -1.78
C GLY A 355 15.68 19.25 -3.31
N GLY A 356 16.50 18.37 -3.90
CA GLY A 356 16.57 18.21 -5.37
C GLY A 356 15.35 17.52 -6.00
N PRO A 357 15.18 17.60 -7.34
CA PRO A 357 14.02 17.04 -8.05
C PRO A 357 14.04 15.50 -8.12
N ALA A 358 12.88 14.85 -8.13
CA ALA A 358 12.79 13.37 -8.06
C ALA A 358 13.69 12.61 -9.06
N GLY A 359 13.88 13.14 -10.28
CA GLY A 359 14.68 12.54 -11.35
C GLY A 359 16.18 12.84 -11.33
N GLU A 360 16.70 13.47 -10.28
CA GLU A 360 18.14 13.77 -10.18
C GLU A 360 19.00 12.51 -10.09
N ALA A 361 19.94 12.40 -11.02
CA ALA A 361 20.91 11.32 -11.10
C ALA A 361 22.35 11.86 -11.25
N THR A 362 22.67 12.97 -10.57
CA THR A 362 23.97 13.66 -10.66
C THR A 362 25.15 12.72 -10.39
N GLN A 363 25.16 12.02 -9.26
CA GLN A 363 26.25 11.10 -8.89
C GLN A 363 26.30 9.85 -9.80
N PRO A 364 25.18 9.18 -10.12
CA PRO A 364 25.16 8.15 -11.15
C PRO A 364 25.72 8.63 -12.51
N SER A 365 25.38 9.84 -12.95
CA SER A 365 25.85 10.40 -14.22
C SER A 365 27.38 10.62 -14.24
N ALA A 366 27.97 10.97 -13.09
CA ALA A 366 29.42 11.11 -12.94
C ALA A 366 30.12 9.74 -13.04
N LEU A 367 29.61 8.72 -12.33
CA LEU A 367 30.12 7.36 -12.39
C LEU A 367 29.99 6.76 -13.79
N LEU A 368 28.86 6.99 -14.47
CA LEU A 368 28.67 6.55 -15.86
C LEU A 368 29.59 7.29 -16.84
N SER A 369 29.90 8.56 -16.60
CA SER A 369 30.89 9.31 -17.40
C SER A 369 32.30 8.75 -17.22
N GLN A 370 32.67 8.35 -15.99
CA GLN A 370 33.92 7.65 -15.71
C GLN A 370 33.95 6.28 -16.40
N LEU A 371 32.84 5.53 -16.35
CA LEU A 371 32.71 4.24 -17.02
C LEU A 371 32.84 4.36 -18.54
N GLN A 372 32.26 5.39 -19.15
CA GLN A 372 32.41 5.66 -20.58
C GLN A 372 33.87 5.94 -20.94
N THR A 373 34.58 6.72 -20.11
CA THR A 373 36.02 6.97 -20.29
C THR A 373 36.83 5.67 -20.21
N LEU A 374 36.54 4.84 -19.21
CA LEU A 374 37.18 3.53 -19.03
C LEU A 374 36.95 2.63 -20.25
N GLY A 375 35.69 2.52 -20.70
CA GLY A 375 35.31 1.72 -21.86
C GLY A 375 36.03 2.17 -23.14
N LYS A 376 36.17 3.49 -23.35
CA LYS A 376 36.94 4.03 -24.47
C LYS A 376 38.40 3.62 -24.42
N THR A 377 39.07 3.85 -23.30
CA THR A 377 40.51 3.55 -23.13
C THR A 377 40.78 2.06 -23.32
N PHE A 378 39.99 1.19 -22.70
CA PHE A 378 40.21 -0.26 -22.81
C PHE A 378 39.78 -0.84 -24.15
N SER A 379 38.76 -0.27 -24.82
CA SER A 379 38.42 -0.68 -26.19
C SER A 379 39.52 -0.30 -27.19
N GLN A 380 40.12 0.88 -27.02
CA GLN A 380 41.28 1.30 -27.82
C GLN A 380 42.48 0.38 -27.56
N ALA A 381 42.80 0.10 -26.30
CA ALA A 381 43.88 -0.82 -25.93
C ALA A 381 43.65 -2.23 -26.49
N ALA A 382 42.41 -2.72 -26.45
CA ALA A 382 42.03 -3.99 -27.08
C ALA A 382 42.30 -4.01 -28.58
N GLY A 383 41.99 -2.92 -29.29
CA GLY A 383 42.33 -2.75 -30.70
C GLY A 383 43.85 -2.73 -30.96
N THR A 384 44.61 -1.99 -30.18
CA THR A 384 46.08 -1.90 -30.30
C THR A 384 46.76 -3.24 -30.06
N HIS A 385 46.31 -4.00 -29.06
CA HIS A 385 46.84 -5.32 -28.70
C HIS A 385 46.14 -6.48 -29.41
N GLN A 386 45.31 -6.20 -30.42
CA GLN A 386 44.67 -7.20 -31.29
C GLN A 386 43.85 -8.26 -30.55
N THR A 387 43.16 -7.87 -29.46
CA THR A 387 42.18 -8.71 -28.77
C THR A 387 40.74 -8.24 -29.08
N VAL A 388 39.75 -8.82 -28.41
CA VAL A 388 38.33 -8.49 -28.61
C VAL A 388 38.01 -7.13 -27.99
N LYS A 389 37.45 -6.21 -28.79
CA LYS A 389 37.02 -4.88 -28.34
C LYS A 389 35.74 -4.94 -27.48
N LEU A 390 35.51 -3.88 -26.70
CA LEU A 390 34.36 -3.80 -25.79
C LEU A 390 33.07 -3.43 -26.53
N ALA A 391 32.16 -4.38 -26.68
CA ALA A 391 30.86 -4.16 -27.34
C ALA A 391 30.01 -3.06 -26.67
N ALA A 392 30.15 -2.85 -25.36
CA ALA A 392 29.44 -1.78 -24.65
C ALA A 392 29.90 -0.36 -25.07
N HIS A 393 31.11 -0.23 -25.63
CA HIS A 393 31.64 1.02 -26.18
C HIS A 393 31.53 1.10 -27.70
N GLU A 394 31.77 0.00 -28.42
CA GLU A 394 31.75 -0.02 -29.89
C GLU A 394 30.33 -0.16 -30.46
N GLY A 395 29.42 -0.86 -29.76
CA GLY A 395 28.11 -1.30 -30.25
C GLY A 395 28.02 -2.82 -30.39
N VAL A 396 26.81 -3.38 -30.23
CA VAL A 396 26.55 -4.83 -30.39
C VAL A 396 26.09 -5.11 -31.81
N GLY A 397 26.85 -5.93 -32.56
CA GLY A 397 26.53 -6.31 -33.94
C GLY A 397 26.81 -5.22 -34.98
N GLN A 398 26.51 -3.96 -34.67
CA GLN A 398 26.80 -2.79 -35.49
C GLN A 398 27.49 -1.70 -34.66
N ALA A 399 28.45 -1.00 -35.28
CA ALA A 399 29.13 0.12 -34.65
C ALA A 399 28.17 1.28 -34.32
N ASN A 400 28.32 1.88 -33.14
CA ASN A 400 27.49 2.98 -32.62
C ASN A 400 25.99 2.66 -32.60
N HIS A 401 25.63 1.45 -32.20
CA HIS A 401 24.23 1.02 -32.11
C HIS A 401 23.91 0.42 -30.74
N SER A 402 22.71 0.73 -30.23
CA SER A 402 22.13 0.11 -29.05
C SER A 402 20.61 0.03 -29.16
N GLN A 403 19.99 -0.85 -28.38
CA GLN A 403 18.53 -0.95 -28.27
C GLN A 403 17.90 0.25 -27.58
N LEU A 404 18.65 0.97 -26.74
CA LEU A 404 18.15 2.14 -26.01
C LEU A 404 18.12 3.39 -26.92
N ILE A 405 19.23 3.67 -27.61
CA ILE A 405 19.37 4.76 -28.57
C ILE A 405 20.11 4.22 -29.80
N ALA A 406 19.41 4.12 -30.93
CA ALA A 406 19.88 3.42 -32.13
C ALA A 406 21.17 3.99 -32.73
N GLU A 407 21.46 5.27 -32.52
CA GLU A 407 22.63 5.98 -33.05
C GLU A 407 23.79 6.05 -32.07
N GLN A 408 23.72 5.35 -30.94
CA GLN A 408 24.75 5.33 -29.91
C GLN A 408 25.06 3.91 -29.45
N ALA A 409 26.31 3.65 -29.11
CA ALA A 409 26.67 2.42 -28.40
C ALA A 409 26.03 2.37 -26.99
N PRO A 410 25.93 1.18 -26.36
CA PRO A 410 25.17 1.01 -25.11
C PRO A 410 25.57 1.93 -23.95
N LEU A 411 26.87 2.11 -23.68
CA LEU A 411 27.34 2.98 -22.59
C LEU A 411 27.02 4.47 -22.82
N PRO A 412 27.35 5.07 -23.98
CA PRO A 412 26.90 6.43 -24.31
C PRO A 412 25.38 6.59 -24.23
N ALA A 413 24.60 5.64 -24.74
CA ALA A 413 23.15 5.69 -24.74
C ALA A 413 22.57 5.79 -23.32
N LEU A 414 23.08 4.95 -22.41
CA LEU A 414 22.69 4.98 -21.01
C LEU A 414 23.04 6.32 -20.36
N LEU A 415 24.23 6.86 -20.63
CA LEU A 415 24.66 8.16 -20.10
C LEU A 415 23.80 9.31 -20.61
N THR A 416 23.44 9.32 -21.90
CA THR A 416 22.56 10.33 -22.50
C THR A 416 21.19 10.31 -21.81
N SER A 417 20.61 9.13 -21.59
CA SER A 417 19.35 9.01 -20.88
C SER A 417 19.44 9.58 -19.45
N VAL A 418 20.49 9.24 -18.71
CA VAL A 418 20.69 9.69 -17.30
C VAL A 418 20.96 11.19 -17.20
N LYS A 419 21.59 11.80 -18.21
CA LYS A 419 21.90 13.24 -18.25
C LYS A 419 20.74 14.11 -18.74
N THR A 420 19.58 13.53 -19.01
CA THR A 420 18.42 14.28 -19.53
C THR A 420 18.00 15.36 -18.54
N THR A 421 17.59 16.51 -19.06
CA THR A 421 16.89 17.54 -18.29
C THR A 421 15.55 17.82 -18.95
N VAL A 422 14.60 18.35 -18.20
CA VAL A 422 13.27 18.75 -18.69
C VAL A 422 12.87 20.12 -18.15
N PRO A 423 11.93 20.86 -18.77
CA PRO A 423 11.43 22.11 -18.19
C PRO A 423 10.82 21.88 -16.80
N GLY A 424 11.15 22.74 -15.84
CA GLY A 424 10.70 22.66 -14.44
C GLY A 424 9.38 23.38 -14.15
N THR A 425 8.69 23.89 -15.17
CA THR A 425 7.50 24.75 -15.03
C THR A 425 6.19 23.95 -14.95
N ALA A 426 6.01 22.93 -15.80
CA ALA A 426 4.78 22.15 -15.88
C ALA A 426 5.02 20.69 -16.28
N TYR A 427 4.21 19.79 -15.73
CA TYR A 427 4.32 18.35 -15.97
C TYR A 427 4.13 17.96 -17.45
N ALA A 428 3.19 18.59 -18.16
CA ALA A 428 2.90 18.26 -19.55
C ALA A 428 4.10 18.53 -20.47
N ASP A 429 4.74 19.69 -20.29
CA ASP A 429 5.94 20.09 -21.04
C ASP A 429 7.13 19.19 -20.70
N ALA A 430 7.30 18.88 -19.41
CA ALA A 430 8.35 17.98 -18.93
C ALA A 430 8.24 16.58 -19.54
N LYS A 431 7.02 16.02 -19.60
CA LYS A 431 6.76 14.70 -20.15
C LYS A 431 7.11 14.60 -21.63
N GLY A 432 6.78 15.61 -22.42
CA GLY A 432 7.14 15.66 -23.85
C GLY A 432 8.65 15.76 -24.06
N ALA A 433 9.32 16.64 -23.30
CA ALA A 433 10.75 16.89 -23.43
C ALA A 433 11.64 15.71 -23.00
N ALA A 434 11.18 14.86 -22.07
CA ALA A 434 11.97 13.71 -21.59
C ALA A 434 12.39 12.77 -22.73
N ALA A 435 11.49 12.51 -23.68
CA ALA A 435 11.74 11.62 -24.83
C ALA A 435 12.78 12.17 -25.82
N GLU A 436 13.06 13.48 -25.78
CA GLU A 436 14.10 14.10 -26.61
C GLU A 436 15.52 13.82 -26.07
N ARG A 437 15.64 13.37 -24.81
CA ARG A 437 16.91 13.00 -24.15
C ARG A 437 17.98 14.09 -24.19
N ARG A 438 17.55 15.35 -24.07
CA ARG A 438 18.44 16.53 -24.14
C ARG A 438 18.99 16.90 -22.77
N ALA A 439 20.32 17.07 -22.72
CA ALA A 439 21.01 17.66 -21.59
C ALA A 439 21.19 19.16 -21.82
N SER A 440 20.16 19.95 -21.52
CA SER A 440 20.23 21.42 -21.64
C SER A 440 20.54 22.05 -20.28
N PRO A 441 21.51 22.98 -20.20
CA PRO A 441 21.71 23.81 -19.02
C PRO A 441 20.58 24.85 -18.91
N GLY A 442 20.28 25.30 -17.69
CA GLY A 442 19.30 26.36 -17.43
C GLY A 442 18.68 26.22 -16.05
N ASP A 443 18.44 27.35 -15.38
CA ASP A 443 17.81 27.37 -14.05
C ASP A 443 16.33 26.90 -14.10
N ASP A 444 15.72 26.95 -15.27
CA ASP A 444 14.38 26.44 -15.57
C ASP A 444 14.38 24.95 -15.95
N ARG A 445 15.53 24.27 -15.91
CA ARG A 445 15.69 22.86 -16.27
C ARG A 445 15.89 22.01 -15.02
N VAL A 446 15.14 20.91 -14.92
CA VAL A 446 15.26 19.95 -13.84
C VAL A 446 15.86 18.63 -14.35
N PRO A 447 16.82 18.03 -13.63
CA PRO A 447 17.31 16.68 -13.91
C PRO A 447 16.19 15.64 -13.99
N HIS A 448 16.28 14.76 -15.00
CA HIS A 448 15.33 13.69 -15.28
C HIS A 448 16.02 12.54 -16.02
N THR A 449 15.44 11.33 -16.04
CA THR A 449 15.89 10.26 -16.96
C THR A 449 15.08 10.27 -18.25
N GLY A 450 15.74 10.19 -19.40
CA GLY A 450 15.06 10.16 -20.69
C GLY A 450 14.23 8.89 -20.93
N ASP A 451 14.60 7.78 -20.27
CA ASP A 451 14.01 6.46 -20.46
C ASP A 451 13.70 5.78 -19.11
N ALA A 452 13.00 4.65 -19.18
CA ALA A 452 12.61 3.84 -18.03
C ALA A 452 13.79 3.04 -17.47
N LEU A 453 14.70 3.72 -16.77
CA LEU A 453 15.88 3.10 -16.17
C LEU A 453 15.61 2.68 -14.72
N LEU A 454 16.11 1.51 -14.33
CA LEU A 454 16.24 1.10 -12.93
C LEU A 454 17.70 1.25 -12.51
N GLY A 455 17.96 2.11 -11.53
CA GLY A 455 19.31 2.39 -11.06
C GLY A 455 19.47 2.24 -9.56
N LEU A 456 20.64 1.73 -9.16
CA LEU A 456 21.08 1.63 -7.77
C LEU A 456 22.32 2.51 -7.59
N ALA A 457 22.32 3.36 -6.57
CA ALA A 457 23.42 4.30 -6.35
C ALA A 457 23.71 4.48 -4.85
N ALA A 458 24.98 4.38 -4.46
CA ALA A 458 25.37 4.55 -3.07
C ALA A 458 26.80 5.12 -2.96
N PRO A 459 27.05 6.07 -2.06
CA PRO A 459 28.40 6.62 -1.85
C PRO A 459 29.34 5.61 -1.16
N ALA A 460 28.81 4.72 -0.32
CA ALA A 460 29.60 3.78 0.50
C ALA A 460 29.67 2.35 -0.08
N GLY A 461 28.90 2.05 -1.13
CA GLY A 461 28.86 0.74 -1.78
C GLY A 461 27.46 0.12 -1.85
N ILE A 462 27.33 -0.93 -2.67
CA ILE A 462 26.10 -1.69 -2.88
C ILE A 462 26.43 -3.17 -2.64
N GLY A 463 25.72 -3.80 -1.70
CA GLY A 463 25.84 -5.24 -1.43
C GLY A 463 24.69 -6.02 -2.04
N VAL A 464 25.00 -7.11 -2.75
CA VAL A 464 24.01 -8.07 -3.27
C VAL A 464 24.37 -9.45 -2.76
N VAL A 465 23.52 -10.03 -1.93
CA VAL A 465 23.75 -11.31 -1.24
C VAL A 465 22.54 -12.21 -1.44
N ALA A 466 22.79 -13.49 -1.73
CA ALA A 466 21.75 -14.51 -1.87
C ALA A 466 22.21 -15.82 -1.23
N GLY A 467 21.30 -16.49 -0.51
CA GLY A 467 21.62 -17.76 0.16
C GLY A 467 21.66 -18.98 -0.75
N GLN A 468 21.08 -18.89 -1.96
CA GLN A 468 21.01 -20.02 -2.90
C GLN A 468 21.67 -19.72 -4.25
N GLY A 469 21.40 -18.55 -4.84
CA GLY A 469 21.97 -18.19 -6.14
C GLY A 469 21.64 -16.76 -6.55
N LEU A 470 22.46 -16.24 -7.47
CA LEU A 470 22.31 -14.93 -8.09
C LEU A 470 22.45 -15.12 -9.60
N SER A 471 21.55 -14.52 -10.37
CA SER A 471 21.53 -14.64 -11.83
C SER A 471 21.42 -13.29 -12.51
N TRP A 472 22.23 -13.05 -13.54
CA TRP A 472 22.11 -11.90 -14.43
C TRP A 472 21.82 -12.40 -15.84
N SER A 473 20.75 -11.90 -16.44
CA SER A 473 20.37 -12.17 -17.82
C SER A 473 20.11 -10.83 -18.51
N VAL A 474 20.89 -10.53 -19.55
CA VAL A 474 20.87 -9.23 -20.22
C VAL A 474 20.73 -9.45 -21.72
N GLY A 475 19.81 -8.72 -22.37
CA GLY A 475 19.52 -8.89 -23.80
C GLY A 475 20.52 -8.24 -24.76
N GLU A 476 21.34 -7.29 -24.27
CA GLU A 476 22.29 -6.54 -25.09
C GLU A 476 23.73 -6.62 -24.55
N THR A 477 24.06 -5.92 -23.45
CA THR A 477 25.41 -5.96 -22.86
C THR A 477 25.40 -6.02 -21.33
N LEU A 478 26.16 -6.96 -20.75
CA LEU A 478 26.57 -6.91 -19.35
C LEU A 478 27.96 -6.27 -19.25
N THR A 479 28.09 -5.18 -18.49
CA THR A 479 29.37 -4.51 -18.24
C THR A 479 29.69 -4.57 -16.75
N LEU A 480 30.80 -5.22 -16.42
CA LEU A 480 31.40 -5.21 -15.08
C LEU A 480 32.67 -4.37 -15.15
N ALA A 481 32.74 -3.31 -14.36
CA ALA A 481 33.83 -2.35 -14.42
C ALA A 481 34.17 -1.84 -13.03
N SER A 482 35.46 -1.54 -12.83
CA SER A 482 35.99 -1.06 -11.56
C SER A 482 37.05 0.00 -11.84
N GLY A 483 37.12 1.03 -11.01
CA GLY A 483 38.19 2.04 -11.10
C GLY A 483 39.53 1.58 -10.53
N ALA A 484 39.53 0.50 -9.76
CA ALA A 484 40.72 -0.12 -9.16
C ALA A 484 40.77 -1.62 -9.53
N GLY A 485 40.62 -2.53 -8.57
CA GLY A 485 40.60 -3.98 -8.81
C GLY A 485 39.21 -4.54 -9.03
N SER A 486 39.13 -5.68 -9.74
CA SER A 486 37.95 -6.55 -9.79
C SER A 486 38.38 -7.95 -9.37
N GLU A 487 37.62 -8.57 -8.48
CA GLU A 487 37.96 -9.86 -7.89
C GLU A 487 36.80 -10.83 -8.02
N ALA A 488 37.11 -12.10 -8.31
CA ALA A 488 36.15 -13.19 -8.32
C ALA A 488 36.75 -14.37 -7.55
N ALA A 489 36.17 -14.69 -6.39
CA ALA A 489 36.56 -15.83 -5.57
C ALA A 489 35.47 -16.90 -5.64
N ILE A 490 35.83 -18.08 -6.15
CA ILE A 490 34.90 -19.18 -6.41
C ILE A 490 35.45 -20.43 -5.72
N ALA A 491 34.67 -20.98 -4.79
CA ALA A 491 35.07 -22.17 -4.03
C ALA A 491 34.94 -23.47 -4.84
N GLY A 492 33.98 -23.51 -5.77
CA GLY A 492 33.78 -24.61 -6.70
C GLY A 492 34.36 -24.30 -8.07
N ASP A 493 33.57 -24.54 -9.12
CA ASP A 493 34.01 -24.35 -10.50
C ASP A 493 33.76 -22.94 -11.02
N ALA A 494 34.78 -22.35 -11.65
CA ALA A 494 34.63 -21.17 -12.49
C ALA A 494 34.50 -21.59 -13.95
N ARG A 495 33.45 -21.12 -14.65
CA ARG A 495 33.23 -21.43 -16.07
C ARG A 495 32.92 -20.16 -16.85
N LEU A 496 33.64 -19.97 -17.96
CA LEU A 496 33.42 -18.87 -18.89
C LEU A 496 33.18 -19.44 -20.28
N HIS A 497 31.99 -19.21 -20.81
CA HIS A 497 31.62 -19.62 -22.16
C HIS A 497 31.22 -18.39 -22.97
N SER A 498 31.67 -18.33 -24.21
CA SER A 498 31.32 -17.27 -25.16
C SER A 498 30.93 -17.90 -26.49
N GLY A 499 29.90 -17.37 -27.14
CA GLY A 499 29.47 -17.85 -28.45
C GLY A 499 30.34 -17.36 -29.61
N GLN A 500 31.26 -16.42 -29.37
CA GLN A 500 32.11 -15.83 -30.41
C GLN A 500 33.58 -15.83 -29.98
N ALA A 501 33.94 -15.00 -28.99
CA ALA A 501 35.31 -14.85 -28.55
C ALA A 501 35.42 -14.56 -27.05
N ILE A 502 36.54 -14.95 -26.45
CA ILE A 502 36.96 -14.58 -25.10
C ILE A 502 38.24 -13.76 -25.24
N GLY A 503 38.19 -12.48 -24.86
CA GLY A 503 39.35 -11.60 -24.84
C GLY A 503 39.88 -11.45 -23.41
N VAL A 504 41.19 -11.67 -23.22
CA VAL A 504 41.90 -11.36 -21.97
C VAL A 504 43.06 -10.44 -22.32
N LEU A 505 43.14 -9.30 -21.66
CA LEU A 505 44.18 -8.30 -21.86
C LEU A 505 44.60 -7.73 -20.52
N ALA A 506 45.90 -7.71 -20.26
CA ALA A 506 46.48 -7.16 -19.06
C ALA A 506 47.63 -6.19 -19.41
N ALA A 507 47.91 -5.25 -18.52
CA ALA A 507 48.98 -4.26 -18.67
C ALA A 507 48.97 -3.47 -20.00
N ALA A 508 47.78 -3.15 -20.51
CA ALA A 508 47.61 -2.50 -21.82
C ALA A 508 47.44 -0.97 -21.76
N VAL A 509 47.48 -0.39 -20.56
CA VAL A 509 47.42 1.06 -20.34
C VAL A 509 48.62 1.44 -19.48
N ASP A 510 49.33 2.50 -19.87
CA ASP A 510 50.51 2.98 -19.15
C ASP A 510 50.16 3.39 -17.71
N GLY A 511 50.85 2.79 -16.74
CA GLY A 511 50.64 2.99 -15.31
C GLY A 511 51.71 2.27 -14.50
N ARG A 512 51.84 2.60 -13.19
CA ARG A 512 52.83 1.99 -12.28
C ARG A 512 52.63 0.47 -12.20
N GLN A 513 53.34 -0.27 -13.05
CA GLN A 513 53.48 -1.73 -12.97
C GLN A 513 54.26 -2.04 -11.70
N THR A 514 53.59 -2.54 -10.67
CA THR A 514 54.22 -2.90 -9.38
C THR A 514 54.38 -4.40 -9.20
N GLN A 515 53.83 -5.22 -10.11
CA GLN A 515 53.87 -6.68 -10.01
C GLN A 515 54.77 -7.31 -11.08
N ALA A 516 55.38 -8.45 -10.72
CA ALA A 516 56.32 -9.17 -11.57
C ALA A 516 55.67 -9.82 -12.80
N ASN A 517 54.39 -10.22 -12.71
CA ASN A 517 53.65 -10.87 -13.78
C ASN A 517 52.42 -10.02 -14.15
N SER A 518 52.32 -9.60 -15.41
CA SER A 518 51.15 -8.86 -15.92
C SER A 518 49.95 -9.77 -16.19
N LEU A 519 50.18 -11.01 -16.64
CA LEU A 519 49.18 -12.05 -16.81
C LEU A 519 49.75 -13.38 -16.28
N SER A 520 48.98 -14.09 -15.46
CA SER A 520 49.38 -15.38 -14.89
C SER A 520 48.23 -16.38 -15.01
N LEU A 521 48.49 -17.53 -15.63
CA LEU A 521 47.58 -18.67 -15.71
C LEU A 521 48.29 -19.86 -15.05
N VAL A 522 47.76 -20.32 -13.92
CA VAL A 522 48.39 -21.35 -13.09
C VAL A 522 47.36 -22.37 -12.67
N SER A 523 47.67 -23.65 -12.88
CA SER A 523 46.98 -24.77 -12.23
C SER A 523 47.80 -25.20 -11.03
N GLY A 524 47.28 -24.99 -9.81
CA GLY A 524 48.00 -25.37 -8.59
C GLY A 524 48.20 -26.88 -8.46
N GLU A 525 47.17 -27.63 -8.84
CA GLU A 525 47.18 -29.08 -9.00
C GLU A 525 46.44 -29.43 -10.31
N GLY A 526 46.72 -30.60 -10.90
CA GLY A 526 46.12 -31.02 -12.16
C GLY A 526 46.75 -30.39 -13.41
N ALA A 527 46.23 -30.77 -14.58
CA ALA A 527 46.78 -30.36 -15.88
C ALA A 527 46.27 -28.97 -16.30
N LEU A 528 47.19 -28.11 -16.77
CA LEU A 528 46.85 -26.93 -17.56
C LEU A 528 46.77 -27.33 -19.04
N ASP A 529 45.56 -27.37 -19.58
CA ASP A 529 45.28 -27.78 -20.96
C ASP A 529 44.83 -26.58 -21.81
N VAL A 530 45.54 -26.32 -22.91
CA VAL A 530 45.28 -25.20 -23.82
C VAL A 530 45.22 -25.74 -25.24
N GLN A 531 44.05 -25.63 -25.87
CA GLN A 531 43.79 -26.22 -27.18
C GLN A 531 43.07 -25.23 -28.11
N ALA A 532 43.47 -25.24 -29.38
CA ALA A 532 42.63 -24.80 -30.49
C ALA A 532 42.22 -26.05 -31.27
N GLN A 533 40.97 -26.49 -31.10
CA GLN A 533 40.52 -27.80 -31.59
C GLN A 533 40.38 -27.88 -33.12
N SER A 534 40.24 -26.73 -33.77
CA SER A 534 39.99 -26.63 -35.22
C SER A 534 40.86 -25.58 -35.92
N ASP A 535 41.77 -24.91 -35.21
CA ASP A 535 42.56 -23.79 -35.74
C ASP A 535 43.93 -23.69 -35.05
N ASP A 536 44.72 -22.69 -35.38
CA ASP A 536 46.08 -22.48 -34.88
C ASP A 536 46.11 -22.11 -33.39
N VAL A 537 47.08 -22.67 -32.65
CA VAL A 537 47.57 -22.09 -31.39
C VAL A 537 48.80 -21.23 -31.67
N ARG A 538 48.74 -19.93 -31.35
CA ARG A 538 49.87 -18.99 -31.50
C ARG A 538 50.40 -18.54 -30.14
N VAL A 539 51.63 -18.91 -29.82
CA VAL A 539 52.35 -18.45 -28.62
C VAL A 539 53.58 -17.66 -29.06
N GLN A 540 53.60 -16.37 -28.74
CA GLN A 540 54.63 -15.44 -29.21
C GLN A 540 55.19 -14.62 -28.04
N SER A 541 56.49 -14.35 -28.07
CA SER A 541 57.18 -13.47 -27.11
C SER A 541 58.15 -12.59 -27.87
N LYS A 542 58.21 -11.29 -27.53
CA LYS A 542 59.21 -10.36 -28.08
C LYS A 542 60.61 -10.62 -27.52
N GLU A 543 60.67 -11.13 -26.29
CA GLU A 543 61.92 -11.47 -25.60
C GLU A 543 62.12 -13.00 -25.61
N GLY A 544 62.41 -13.61 -24.46
CA GLY A 544 62.55 -15.05 -24.34
C GLY A 544 61.19 -15.77 -24.36
N LEU A 545 61.13 -16.91 -25.06
CA LEU A 545 60.10 -17.92 -24.88
C LEU A 545 60.75 -19.16 -24.26
N LYS A 546 60.28 -19.59 -23.09
CA LYS A 546 60.82 -20.74 -22.35
C LYS A 546 59.73 -21.81 -22.21
N LEU A 547 60.02 -23.01 -22.71
CA LEU A 547 59.23 -24.22 -22.44
C LEU A 547 60.06 -25.14 -21.56
N ILE A 548 59.62 -25.36 -20.32
CA ILE A 548 60.40 -26.06 -19.29
C ILE A 548 59.52 -27.13 -18.68
N SER A 549 60.01 -28.38 -18.69
CA SER A 549 59.51 -29.45 -17.84
C SER A 549 60.55 -29.71 -16.76
N ALA A 550 60.18 -29.53 -15.50
CA ALA A 550 61.14 -29.60 -14.39
C ALA A 550 61.59 -31.05 -14.09
N ASN A 551 60.68 -32.01 -14.23
CA ASN A 551 60.89 -33.40 -13.80
C ASN A 551 60.76 -34.42 -14.95
N ALA A 552 60.22 -34.03 -16.09
CA ALA A 552 59.92 -34.91 -17.21
C ALA A 552 60.39 -34.29 -18.54
N ASP A 553 60.02 -34.89 -19.67
CA ASP A 553 60.37 -34.38 -21.00
C ASP A 553 59.46 -33.22 -21.44
N VAL A 554 59.95 -32.47 -22.44
CA VAL A 554 59.16 -31.55 -23.25
C VAL A 554 58.92 -32.23 -24.60
N ALA A 555 57.72 -32.74 -24.81
CA ALA A 555 57.34 -33.42 -26.05
C ALA A 555 56.79 -32.43 -27.08
N LEU A 556 57.38 -32.42 -28.28
CA LEU A 556 56.87 -31.70 -29.45
C LEU A 556 56.53 -32.70 -30.55
N ALA A 557 55.26 -32.75 -30.94
CA ALA A 557 54.77 -33.64 -31.98
C ALA A 557 53.97 -32.86 -33.03
N ALA A 558 54.14 -33.20 -34.30
CA ALA A 558 53.42 -32.61 -35.41
C ALA A 558 53.01 -33.69 -36.42
N GLY A 559 51.79 -33.60 -36.95
CA GLY A 559 51.25 -34.61 -37.88
C GLY A 559 51.85 -34.56 -39.30
N LYS A 560 52.50 -33.44 -39.67
CA LYS A 560 53.13 -33.25 -40.99
C LYS A 560 54.60 -32.88 -40.87
N THR A 561 54.87 -31.73 -40.24
CA THR A 561 56.21 -31.15 -40.18
C THR A 561 56.46 -30.54 -38.81
N LEU A 562 57.60 -30.85 -38.20
CA LEU A 562 58.16 -30.09 -37.08
C LEU A 562 59.34 -29.26 -37.59
N HIS A 563 59.26 -27.93 -37.50
CA HIS A 563 60.27 -27.01 -38.02
C HIS A 563 60.77 -26.07 -36.93
N LEU A 564 62.07 -26.10 -36.67
CA LEU A 564 62.76 -25.22 -35.72
C LEU A 564 63.75 -24.37 -36.50
N ALA A 565 63.62 -23.05 -36.46
CA ALA A 565 64.47 -22.15 -37.22
C ALA A 565 64.82 -20.89 -36.43
N VAL A 566 65.96 -20.29 -36.77
CA VAL A 566 66.38 -18.98 -36.28
C VAL A 566 66.47 -17.99 -37.44
N ALA A 567 66.32 -16.70 -37.15
CA ALA A 567 66.40 -15.63 -38.15
C ALA A 567 67.73 -15.62 -38.94
N GLY A 568 68.82 -16.14 -38.34
CA GLY A 568 70.12 -16.29 -39.00
C GLY A 568 70.21 -17.43 -40.03
N GLY A 569 69.12 -18.13 -40.33
CA GLY A 569 69.03 -19.11 -41.41
C GLY A 569 69.41 -20.56 -41.03
N ALA A 570 69.79 -20.82 -39.78
CA ALA A 570 69.95 -22.20 -39.29
C ALA A 570 68.57 -22.81 -38.95
N SER A 571 68.35 -24.07 -39.32
CA SER A 571 67.10 -24.79 -39.06
C SER A 571 67.28 -26.31 -38.93
N VAL A 572 66.31 -26.92 -38.24
CA VAL A 572 66.11 -28.36 -38.15
C VAL A 572 64.66 -28.65 -38.51
N THR A 573 64.45 -29.48 -39.54
CA THR A 573 63.11 -29.86 -40.03
C THR A 573 62.94 -31.37 -39.95
N ILE A 574 61.83 -31.82 -39.39
CA ILE A 574 61.41 -33.24 -39.38
C ILE A 574 60.14 -33.34 -40.23
N GLU A 575 60.20 -34.06 -41.36
CA GLU A 575 59.09 -34.20 -42.31
C GLU A 575 59.24 -35.49 -43.12
N GLY A 576 58.12 -36.19 -43.37
CA GLY A 576 58.11 -37.37 -44.25
C GLY A 576 59.04 -38.51 -43.81
N GLY A 577 59.33 -38.61 -42.51
CA GLY A 577 60.29 -39.57 -41.94
C GLY A 577 61.77 -39.15 -42.04
N ASN A 578 62.07 -37.97 -42.59
CA ASN A 578 63.42 -37.45 -42.74
C ASN A 578 63.73 -36.38 -41.69
N ILE A 579 65.01 -36.21 -41.37
CA ILE A 579 65.54 -35.10 -40.56
C ILE A 579 66.49 -34.29 -41.45
N THR A 580 66.17 -33.02 -41.68
CA THR A 580 66.97 -32.08 -42.47
C THR A 580 67.56 -31.03 -41.54
N VAL A 581 68.89 -30.94 -41.46
CA VAL A 581 69.60 -29.87 -40.77
C VAL A 581 70.22 -28.96 -41.82
N ALA A 582 69.81 -27.69 -41.83
CA ALA A 582 70.30 -26.70 -42.78
C ALA A 582 70.89 -25.51 -42.03
N CYS A 583 72.06 -25.04 -42.44
CA CYS A 583 72.60 -23.76 -41.98
C CYS A 583 73.49 -23.14 -43.05
N PRO A 584 73.55 -21.79 -43.15
CA PRO A 584 74.43 -21.11 -44.09
C PRO A 584 75.92 -21.26 -43.75
N GLY A 585 76.25 -21.60 -42.49
CA GLY A 585 77.61 -21.89 -42.03
C GLY A 585 77.92 -23.38 -41.97
N THR A 586 78.95 -23.73 -41.20
CA THR A 586 79.38 -25.13 -40.99
C THR A 586 78.54 -25.83 -39.93
N ILE A 587 78.05 -27.04 -40.22
CA ILE A 587 77.45 -27.94 -39.22
C ILE A 587 78.57 -28.59 -38.40
N THR A 588 78.77 -28.14 -37.17
CA THR A 588 79.77 -28.72 -36.25
C THR A 588 79.11 -29.67 -35.26
N VAL A 589 79.53 -30.94 -35.25
CA VAL A 589 78.99 -31.98 -34.34
C VAL A 589 80.10 -32.43 -33.38
N HIS A 590 79.97 -32.08 -32.09
CA HIS A 590 80.85 -32.50 -31.01
C HIS A 590 80.37 -33.83 -30.41
N ALA A 591 81.08 -34.94 -30.66
CA ALA A 591 80.74 -36.26 -30.14
C ALA A 591 82.01 -37.10 -29.87
N SER A 592 82.02 -37.88 -28.79
CA SER A 592 83.12 -38.81 -28.44
C SER A 592 83.17 -40.06 -29.32
N LYS A 593 82.06 -40.40 -30.01
CA LYS A 593 81.94 -41.53 -30.95
C LYS A 593 80.93 -41.18 -32.04
N LYS A 594 81.26 -41.47 -33.31
CA LYS A 594 80.34 -41.30 -34.47
C LYS A 594 80.21 -42.65 -35.17
N SER A 595 79.00 -43.17 -35.29
CA SER A 595 78.69 -44.41 -36.02
C SER A 595 77.49 -44.15 -36.92
N PHE A 596 77.70 -44.23 -38.23
CA PHE A 596 76.64 -44.20 -39.22
C PHE A 596 76.49 -45.63 -39.74
N VAL A 597 75.45 -46.33 -39.29
CA VAL A 597 75.15 -47.70 -39.71
C VAL A 597 74.28 -47.66 -40.98
N GLY A 598 74.48 -48.61 -41.88
CA GLY A 598 73.72 -48.73 -43.14
C GLY A 598 72.23 -49.00 -42.94
N PRO A 599 71.40 -48.92 -44.02
CA PRO A 599 69.95 -49.00 -43.93
C PRO A 599 69.46 -50.33 -43.36
N THR A 600 68.38 -50.29 -42.56
CA THR A 600 67.69 -51.46 -42.00
C THR A 600 66.33 -51.63 -42.65
N THR A 601 66.01 -52.85 -43.10
CA THR A 601 64.70 -53.26 -43.64
C THR A 601 63.75 -53.70 -42.53
N LEU A 602 62.51 -53.20 -42.58
CA LEU A 602 61.41 -53.60 -41.68
C LEU A 602 60.57 -54.69 -42.39
N ASN A 603 60.69 -55.94 -41.95
CA ASN A 603 59.81 -57.01 -42.43
C ASN A 603 58.44 -56.89 -41.77
N ARG A 604 57.41 -56.51 -42.54
CA ARG A 604 56.00 -56.71 -42.17
C ARG A 604 55.70 -58.21 -42.17
N SER A 605 55.13 -58.74 -41.10
CA SER A 605 54.58 -60.11 -41.10
C SER A 605 53.38 -60.20 -42.05
N PHE A 606 53.46 -61.13 -43.00
CA PHE A 606 52.38 -61.43 -43.94
C PHE A 606 51.23 -62.15 -43.22
N VAL A 607 49.99 -61.81 -43.55
CA VAL A 607 48.80 -62.55 -43.07
C VAL A 607 48.87 -63.96 -43.66
N ALA A 608 48.85 -64.98 -42.79
CA ALA A 608 48.86 -66.37 -43.22
C ALA A 608 47.57 -66.69 -43.99
N TRP A 609 47.72 -67.22 -45.21
CA TRP A 609 46.60 -67.74 -46.00
C TRP A 609 46.05 -69.03 -45.35
N PRO A 610 44.74 -69.30 -45.44
CA PRO A 610 44.17 -70.51 -44.88
C PRO A 610 44.69 -71.74 -45.63
N GLN A 611 45.26 -72.71 -44.91
CA GLN A 611 45.67 -74.00 -45.48
C GLN A 611 44.42 -74.80 -45.84
N SER A 612 44.10 -74.90 -47.13
CA SER A 612 43.15 -75.89 -47.64
C SER A 612 43.86 -77.23 -47.84
N ASN A 613 43.28 -78.29 -47.27
CA ASN A 613 43.75 -79.67 -47.44
C ASN A 613 43.56 -80.12 -48.89
N LEU A 614 44.64 -80.15 -49.67
CA LEU A 614 44.69 -80.87 -50.94
C LEU A 614 44.61 -82.37 -50.66
N ASN A 615 43.52 -83.03 -51.07
CA ASN A 615 43.38 -84.47 -50.92
C ASN A 615 44.27 -85.22 -51.93
N ALA A 616 44.86 -86.35 -51.51
CA ALA A 616 45.75 -87.17 -52.33
C ALA A 616 45.13 -87.67 -53.68
N PRO A 617 43.81 -87.94 -53.79
CA PRO A 617 43.19 -88.31 -55.07
C PRO A 617 43.35 -87.25 -56.16
N CYS A 618 43.16 -85.97 -55.87
CA CYS A 618 43.27 -84.89 -56.85
C CYS A 618 44.70 -84.73 -57.39
N MET A 619 45.71 -84.94 -56.55
CA MET A 619 47.12 -84.86 -56.97
C MET A 619 47.53 -86.04 -57.85
N MET A 620 47.02 -87.25 -57.61
CA MET A 620 47.31 -88.41 -58.46
C MET A 620 46.62 -88.31 -59.83
N GLN A 621 45.42 -87.71 -59.90
CA GLN A 621 44.70 -87.54 -61.16
C GLN A 621 45.31 -86.43 -62.05
N ALA A 622 45.89 -85.39 -61.43
CA ALA A 622 46.69 -84.38 -62.13
C ALA A 622 48.00 -84.96 -62.70
N ALA A 623 48.68 -85.81 -61.92
CA ALA A 623 49.92 -86.46 -62.35
C ALA A 623 49.71 -87.48 -63.49
N ALA A 624 48.56 -88.16 -63.53
CA ALA A 624 48.24 -89.13 -64.58
C ALA A 624 47.82 -88.47 -65.91
N THR A 625 47.31 -87.24 -65.88
CA THR A 625 46.75 -86.55 -67.07
C THR A 625 47.63 -85.41 -67.59
N ASN A 626 48.71 -85.07 -66.87
CA ASN A 626 49.62 -83.97 -67.19
C ASN A 626 48.91 -82.63 -67.50
N SER A 627 47.79 -82.39 -66.81
CA SER A 627 46.95 -81.19 -66.93
C SER A 627 47.03 -80.36 -65.65
N ALA A 628 47.11 -79.03 -65.80
CA ALA A 628 47.11 -78.07 -64.69
C ALA A 628 45.72 -77.90 -64.03
N PHE A 629 44.66 -78.50 -64.58
CA PHE A 629 43.31 -78.46 -64.01
C PHE A 629 42.70 -79.87 -64.00
N VAL A 630 42.25 -80.29 -62.81
CA VAL A 630 41.44 -81.50 -62.60
C VAL A 630 40.02 -81.03 -62.28
N ARG A 631 39.04 -81.49 -63.07
CA ARG A 631 37.64 -81.20 -62.80
C ARG A 631 37.17 -82.15 -61.70
N VAL A 632 36.80 -81.58 -60.57
CA VAL A 632 36.21 -82.29 -59.44
C VAL A 632 34.69 -82.16 -59.63
N ASP A 633 33.99 -83.28 -59.80
CA ASP A 633 32.51 -83.27 -59.77
C ASP A 633 32.00 -83.12 -58.33
#